data_AF-A0A0D7ATD4-F1
#
_entry.id   AF-A0A0D7ATD4-F1
#
_cell.length_a   1.000
_cell.length_b   1.000
_cell.length_c   1.000
_cell.angle_alpha   90.00
_cell.angle_beta   90.00
_cell.angle_gamma   90.00
#
_symmetry.space_group_name_H-M   'P 1'
#
loop_
_entity.id
_entity.type
_entity.pdbx_description
1 polymer ?
#
loop_
_entity_poly.entity_id
_entity_poly.type
_entity_poly.pdbx_seq_one_letter_code
_entity_poly.pdbx_strand_id
1 'polypeptide(L)'
;MYAPLCDGPRSLVLREGNHFGQDDAMVHPQLYDAKSNQLACIPTPTKVGEFAILFIRLEKHQHWESVSFNGLGKIKSYTARRLIGHGERVLQQMEKLVADAQAGLHPTISRTLLPNAKSKRIQWYLKSLLRLLETPASFEDCAMRWANTQRMQLDAHSFIDYLTIFRPLLLDPPLLPRPVDNSRAGCITTNLMTATELHAVGIPVCKQQLNVASPSPTSVNSIHIFNAARDTFLVDVWC
;
A
#
# COMPACT_ATOMS: atom_id res chain seq x y z
N MET A 1 -6.42 -13.41 12.31
CA MET A 1 -7.56 -12.58 11.87
C MET A 1 -7.04 -11.58 10.86
N TYR A 2 -7.53 -11.59 9.62
CA TYR A 2 -7.07 -10.71 8.55
C TYR A 2 -7.72 -9.33 8.68
N ALA A 3 -6.94 -8.26 8.52
CA ALA A 3 -7.48 -6.91 8.49
C ALA A 3 -7.91 -6.55 7.05
N PRO A 4 -9.19 -6.31 6.78
CA PRO A 4 -9.63 -5.84 5.47
C PRO A 4 -9.08 -4.43 5.20
N LEU A 5 -8.49 -4.22 4.02
CA LEU A 5 -8.03 -2.90 3.56
C LEU A 5 -9.17 -2.09 2.89
N CYS A 6 -10.16 -2.78 2.34
CA CYS A 6 -11.25 -2.17 1.58
C CYS A 6 -12.57 -2.29 2.36
N ASP A 7 -13.40 -1.23 2.34
CA ASP A 7 -14.74 -1.22 2.94
C ASP A 7 -15.80 -1.88 2.01
N GLY A 8 -15.44 -2.93 1.26
CA GLY A 8 -16.29 -3.60 0.26
C GLY A 8 -16.19 -5.14 0.29
N PRO A 9 -17.10 -5.85 -0.41
CA PRO A 9 -17.23 -7.32 -0.35
C PRO A 9 -16.16 -8.10 -1.14
N ARG A 10 -14.98 -7.51 -1.39
CA ARG A 10 -13.88 -8.24 -2.05
C ARG A 10 -13.22 -9.17 -1.02
N SER A 11 -13.29 -10.48 -1.26
CA SER A 11 -12.71 -11.47 -0.37
C SER A 11 -11.18 -11.43 -0.46
N LEU A 12 -10.53 -11.17 0.68
CA LEU A 12 -9.09 -11.32 0.81
C LEU A 12 -8.78 -12.81 0.96
N VAL A 13 -8.17 -13.38 -0.06
CA VAL A 13 -7.70 -14.77 -0.03
C VAL A 13 -6.19 -14.77 0.15
N LEU A 14 -5.72 -15.45 1.21
CA LEU A 14 -4.29 -15.70 1.40
C LEU A 14 -3.80 -16.60 0.26
N ARG A 15 -2.79 -16.15 -0.47
CA ARG A 15 -2.09 -16.89 -1.53
C ARG A 15 -0.72 -17.35 -1.02
N GLU A 16 -0.06 -18.19 -1.81
CA GLU A 16 1.32 -18.58 -1.55
C GLU A 16 2.23 -17.35 -1.36
N GLY A 17 3.20 -17.47 -0.45
CA GLY A 17 4.11 -16.37 -0.13
C GLY A 17 3.60 -15.36 0.90
N ASN A 18 2.44 -15.60 1.53
CA ASN A 18 1.78 -14.68 2.47
C ASN A 18 1.24 -13.39 1.83
N HIS A 19 0.90 -13.47 0.54
CA HIS A 19 0.28 -12.36 -0.20
C HIS A 19 -1.26 -12.48 -0.20
N PHE A 20 -1.95 -11.35 -0.29
CA PHE A 20 -3.41 -11.26 -0.13
C PHE A 20 -4.20 -11.06 -1.43
N GLY A 21 -3.72 -11.65 -2.53
CA GLY A 21 -4.38 -11.54 -3.84
C GLY A 21 -4.25 -10.14 -4.46
N GLN A 22 -5.23 -9.75 -5.27
CA GLN A 22 -5.18 -8.50 -6.06
C GLN A 22 -5.30 -7.22 -5.22
N ASP A 23 -5.89 -7.31 -4.03
CA ASP A 23 -6.03 -6.17 -3.10
C ASP A 23 -4.91 -6.19 -2.03
N ASP A 24 -3.78 -6.84 -2.31
CA ASP A 24 -2.59 -6.74 -1.46
C ASP A 24 -1.84 -5.45 -1.75
N ALA A 25 -1.59 -4.63 -0.72
CA ALA A 25 -0.78 -3.40 -0.80
C ALA A 25 0.68 -3.67 -1.24
N MET A 26 1.06 -4.94 -1.37
CA MET A 26 2.32 -5.39 -1.93
C MET A 26 2.22 -5.73 -3.43
N VAL A 27 1.01 -5.89 -3.97
CA VAL A 27 0.73 -6.23 -5.37
C VAL A 27 0.30 -4.96 -6.08
N HIS A 28 1.26 -4.26 -6.66
CA HIS A 28 1.05 -2.99 -7.37
C HIS A 28 1.48 -3.07 -8.84
N PRO A 29 0.88 -2.23 -9.72
CA PRO A 29 -0.19 -1.27 -9.43
C PRO A 29 -1.55 -1.93 -9.18
N GLN A 30 -2.35 -1.36 -8.26
CA GLN A 30 -3.68 -1.88 -7.94
C GLN A 30 -4.77 -1.30 -8.84
N LEU A 31 -5.87 -2.03 -9.03
CA LEU A 31 -7.05 -1.48 -9.70
C LEU A 31 -7.63 -0.33 -8.85
N TYR A 32 -7.85 0.81 -9.49
CA TYR A 32 -8.43 1.99 -8.86
C TYR A 32 -9.83 1.69 -8.31
N ASP A 33 -10.04 2.09 -7.06
CA ASP A 33 -11.33 2.04 -6.38
C ASP A 33 -11.58 3.38 -5.72
N ALA A 34 -12.68 4.03 -6.10
CA ALA A 34 -13.09 5.34 -5.56
C ALA A 34 -13.28 5.33 -4.03
N LYS A 35 -13.60 4.16 -3.45
CA LYS A 35 -13.74 4.00 -1.99
C LYS A 35 -12.39 3.91 -1.26
N SER A 36 -11.34 3.61 -2.01
CA SER A 36 -10.00 3.30 -1.50
C SER A 36 -8.92 4.08 -2.25
N ASN A 37 -9.19 5.35 -2.59
CA ASN A 37 -8.28 6.23 -3.34
C ASN A 37 -6.86 6.28 -2.78
N GLN A 38 -6.71 6.11 -1.46
CA GLN A 38 -5.41 6.15 -0.82
C GLN A 38 -4.47 5.06 -1.35
N LEU A 39 -5.00 3.93 -1.84
CA LEU A 39 -4.18 2.82 -2.33
C LEU A 39 -3.35 3.21 -3.57
N ALA A 40 -3.79 4.20 -4.36
CA ALA A 40 -3.00 4.75 -5.46
C ALA A 40 -1.76 5.53 -4.99
N CYS A 41 -1.71 5.91 -3.70
CA CYS A 41 -0.63 6.67 -3.08
C CYS A 41 0.41 5.77 -2.38
N ILE A 42 0.27 4.45 -2.46
CA ILE A 42 1.23 3.51 -1.86
C ILE A 42 2.63 3.75 -2.46
N PRO A 43 3.69 3.78 -1.64
CA PRO A 43 5.06 3.92 -2.15
C PRO A 43 5.44 2.83 -3.16
N THR A 44 6.23 3.19 -4.17
CA THR A 44 6.82 2.23 -5.10
C THR A 44 7.76 1.28 -4.35
N PRO A 45 7.74 -0.03 -4.63
CA PRO A 45 8.71 -0.97 -4.07
C PRO A 45 10.15 -0.50 -4.25
N THR A 46 10.90 -0.46 -3.15
CA THR A 46 12.28 0.03 -3.12
C THR A 46 13.16 -0.83 -2.22
N LYS A 47 14.46 -0.90 -2.54
CA LYS A 47 15.50 -1.54 -1.72
C LYS A 47 16.27 -0.53 -0.87
N VAL A 48 16.04 0.76 -1.07
CA VAL A 48 16.77 1.87 -0.43
C VAL A 48 15.81 2.86 0.24
N GLY A 49 16.33 3.64 1.18
CA GLY A 49 15.55 4.64 1.90
C GLY A 49 14.68 4.06 3.02
N GLU A 50 13.75 4.89 3.51
CA GLU A 50 12.95 4.55 4.68
C GLU A 50 11.95 3.42 4.44
N PHE A 51 11.39 3.34 3.23
CA PHE A 51 10.39 2.32 2.87
C PHE A 51 11.00 0.95 2.56
N ALA A 52 12.32 0.83 2.45
CA ALA A 52 12.97 -0.44 2.09
C ALA A 52 12.53 -1.60 2.99
N ILE A 53 12.33 -1.34 4.30
CA ILE A 53 11.89 -2.36 5.27
C ILE A 53 10.48 -2.91 4.99
N LEU A 54 9.62 -2.12 4.33
CA LEU A 54 8.26 -2.51 3.97
C LEU A 54 8.22 -3.48 2.79
N PHE A 55 9.31 -3.59 2.04
CA PHE A 55 9.40 -4.44 0.84
C PHE A 55 10.38 -5.61 1.00
N ILE A 56 10.91 -5.83 2.21
CA ILE A 56 11.73 -7.01 2.50
C ILE A 56 10.85 -8.25 2.54
N ARG A 57 11.19 -9.25 1.72
CA ARG A 57 10.64 -10.60 1.83
C ARG A 57 11.32 -11.32 3.00
N LEU A 58 10.52 -11.84 3.93
CA LEU A 58 11.05 -12.60 5.06
C LEU A 58 11.59 -13.95 4.58
N GLU A 59 12.79 -14.32 5.01
CA GLU A 59 13.46 -15.55 4.62
C GLU A 59 13.94 -16.28 5.87
N LYS A 60 13.64 -17.58 5.97
CA LYS A 60 13.88 -18.35 7.20
C LYS A 60 15.34 -18.34 7.66
N HIS A 61 16.27 -18.52 6.73
CA HIS A 61 17.70 -18.58 7.05
C HIS A 61 18.32 -17.20 7.36
N GLN A 62 17.77 -16.12 6.78
CA GLN A 62 18.34 -14.78 6.95
C GLN A 62 17.72 -14.02 8.11
N HIS A 63 16.41 -14.14 8.30
CA HIS A 63 15.62 -13.22 9.11
C HIS A 63 14.95 -13.85 10.32
N TRP A 64 15.01 -15.18 10.46
CA TRP A 64 14.39 -15.91 11.55
C TRP A 64 15.45 -16.71 12.33
N GLU A 65 15.25 -16.85 13.62
CA GLU A 65 16.11 -17.63 14.50
C GLU A 65 15.29 -18.57 15.39
N SER A 66 15.72 -19.82 15.51
CA SER A 66 15.08 -20.80 16.38
C SER A 66 15.34 -20.43 17.84
N VAL A 67 14.31 -20.44 18.67
CA VAL A 67 14.41 -20.15 20.11
C VAL A 67 14.32 -21.45 20.93
N SER A 68 13.72 -22.50 20.36
CA SER A 68 13.62 -23.81 21.00
C SER A 68 13.70 -24.96 19.98
N PHE A 69 13.74 -26.19 20.47
CA PHE A 69 13.76 -27.41 19.64
C PHE A 69 12.38 -27.76 19.03
N ASN A 70 11.31 -27.05 19.40
CA ASN A 70 9.94 -27.38 19.00
C ASN A 70 9.53 -26.75 17.65
N GLY A 71 10.50 -26.33 16.83
CA GLY A 71 10.24 -25.60 15.58
C GLY A 71 9.76 -24.16 15.78
N LEU A 72 9.79 -23.65 17.02
CA LEU A 72 9.45 -22.27 17.36
C LEU A 72 10.68 -21.38 17.32
N GLY A 73 10.47 -20.17 16.84
CA GLY A 73 11.50 -19.15 16.78
C GLY A 73 10.89 -17.78 16.63
N LYS A 74 11.72 -16.81 16.31
CA LYS A 74 11.30 -15.41 16.18
C LYS A 74 12.04 -14.73 15.03
N ILE A 75 11.48 -13.61 14.59
CA ILE A 75 12.18 -12.72 13.66
C ILE A 75 13.39 -12.14 14.40
N LYS A 76 14.57 -12.15 13.76
CA LYS A 76 15.79 -11.59 14.33
C LYS A 76 15.54 -10.16 14.79
N SER A 77 15.97 -9.84 16.01
CA SER A 77 15.62 -8.58 16.68
C SER A 77 16.00 -7.33 15.87
N TYR A 78 17.11 -7.34 15.13
CA TYR A 78 17.47 -6.23 14.26
C TYR A 78 16.40 -5.95 13.19
N THR A 79 15.96 -7.00 12.49
CA THR A 79 14.94 -6.92 11.43
C THR A 79 13.57 -6.53 12.00
N ALA A 80 13.16 -7.14 13.11
CA ALA A 80 11.91 -6.83 13.78
C ALA A 80 11.87 -5.37 14.26
N ARG A 81 12.91 -4.90 14.96
CA ARG A 81 12.99 -3.52 15.47
C ARG A 81 12.97 -2.47 14.37
N ARG A 82 13.56 -2.74 13.20
CA ARG A 82 13.49 -1.83 12.06
C ARG A 82 12.05 -1.65 11.57
N LEU A 83 11.30 -2.74 11.44
CA LEU A 83 9.90 -2.68 11.02
C LEU A 83 9.01 -2.06 12.12
N ILE A 84 9.30 -2.35 13.39
CA ILE A 84 8.60 -1.75 14.53
C ILE A 84 8.83 -0.25 14.57
N GLY A 85 10.09 0.20 14.52
CA GLY A 85 10.41 1.62 14.55
C GLY A 85 9.83 2.38 13.36
N HIS A 86 9.72 1.75 12.18
CA HIS A 86 8.99 2.34 11.06
C HIS A 86 7.49 2.48 11.37
N GLY A 87 6.85 1.42 11.87
CA GLY A 87 5.43 1.44 12.22
C GLY A 87 5.08 2.44 13.32
N GLU A 88 5.94 2.61 14.33
CA GLU A 88 5.77 3.61 15.39
C GLU A 88 5.82 5.04 14.85
N ARG A 89 6.73 5.34 13.91
CA ARG A 89 6.77 6.66 13.25
C ARG A 89 5.50 6.93 12.46
N VAL A 90 5.01 5.94 11.69
CA VAL A 90 3.76 6.08 10.93
C VAL A 90 2.57 6.29 11.87
N LEU A 91 2.51 5.57 13.00
CA LEU A 91 1.49 5.79 14.03
C LEU A 91 1.54 7.21 14.60
N GLN A 92 2.73 7.70 14.95
CA GLN A 92 2.91 9.06 15.47
C GLN A 92 2.48 10.12 14.44
N GLN A 93 2.83 9.95 13.17
CA GLN A 93 2.39 10.84 12.09
C GLN A 93 0.86 10.84 11.97
N MET A 94 0.24 9.66 12.03
CA MET A 94 -1.21 9.53 11.94
C MET A 94 -1.92 10.16 13.15
N GLU A 95 -1.43 9.92 14.36
CA GLU A 95 -1.96 10.51 15.59
C GLU A 95 -1.85 12.04 15.57
N LYS A 96 -0.69 12.56 15.14
CA LYS A 96 -0.49 14.00 14.94
C LYS A 96 -1.47 14.57 13.92
N LEU A 97 -1.61 13.94 12.77
CA LEU A 97 -2.55 14.36 11.72
C LEU A 97 -3.99 14.45 12.25
N VAL A 98 -4.42 13.44 13.02
CA VAL A 98 -5.74 13.40 13.63
C VAL A 98 -5.90 14.52 14.66
N ALA A 99 -4.90 14.74 15.52
CA ALA A 99 -4.92 15.80 16.52
C ALA A 99 -4.97 17.19 15.88
N ASP A 100 -4.12 17.46 14.90
CA ASP A 100 -4.05 18.73 14.17
C ASP A 100 -5.38 19.03 13.45
N ALA A 101 -5.98 18.04 12.80
CA ALA A 101 -7.28 18.20 12.15
C ALA A 101 -8.43 18.42 13.15
N GLN A 102 -8.39 17.77 14.33
CA GLN A 102 -9.39 17.97 15.38
C GLN A 102 -9.29 19.35 16.03
N ALA A 103 -8.07 19.86 16.17
CA ALA A 103 -7.78 21.20 16.68
C ALA A 103 -8.01 22.31 15.63
N GLY A 104 -8.29 21.96 14.37
CA GLY A 104 -8.44 22.93 13.28
C GLY A 104 -7.12 23.57 12.84
N LEU A 105 -5.99 22.94 13.17
CA LEU A 105 -4.64 23.40 12.82
C LEU A 105 -4.19 22.90 11.45
N HIS A 106 -4.86 21.88 10.90
CA HIS A 106 -4.52 21.35 9.58
C HIS A 106 -5.12 22.21 8.46
N PRO A 107 -4.31 22.70 7.49
CA PRO A 107 -4.77 23.68 6.50
C PRO A 107 -5.85 23.14 5.55
N THR A 108 -5.80 21.85 5.22
CA THR A 108 -6.65 21.24 4.18
C THR A 108 -7.64 20.20 4.69
N ILE A 109 -7.58 19.83 5.98
CA ILE A 109 -8.39 18.75 6.55
C ILE A 109 -9.27 19.32 7.65
N SER A 110 -10.56 19.45 7.35
CA SER A 110 -11.56 19.81 8.37
C SER A 110 -11.89 18.64 9.28
N ARG A 111 -12.31 18.93 10.52
CA ARG A 111 -12.76 17.95 11.51
C ARG A 111 -13.85 17.00 10.98
N THR A 112 -14.73 17.49 10.11
CA THR A 112 -15.81 16.69 9.50
C THR A 112 -15.32 15.75 8.40
N LEU A 113 -14.17 16.04 7.81
CA LEU A 113 -13.61 15.30 6.68
C LEU A 113 -12.70 14.16 7.10
N LEU A 114 -12.29 14.13 8.36
CA LEU A 114 -11.42 13.08 8.87
C LEU A 114 -12.21 11.77 9.06
N PRO A 115 -11.83 10.67 8.39
CA PRO A 115 -12.50 9.37 8.53
C PRO A 115 -12.17 8.73 9.89
N ASN A 116 -12.72 9.26 10.97
CA ASN A 116 -12.34 8.93 12.35
C ASN A 116 -12.46 7.43 12.66
N ALA A 117 -13.43 6.74 12.06
CA ALA A 117 -13.58 5.29 12.21
C ALA A 117 -12.44 4.51 11.51
N LYS A 118 -12.07 4.90 10.28
CA LYS A 118 -11.01 4.25 9.51
C LYS A 118 -9.64 4.52 10.13
N SER A 119 -9.35 5.76 10.54
CA SER A 119 -8.08 6.10 11.17
C SER A 119 -7.86 5.33 12.48
N LYS A 120 -8.87 5.29 13.36
CA LYS A 120 -8.83 4.49 14.59
C LYS A 120 -8.63 3.01 14.31
N ARG A 121 -9.31 2.46 13.29
CA ARG A 121 -9.18 1.07 12.88
C ARG A 121 -7.74 0.75 12.46
N ILE A 122 -7.15 1.54 11.56
CA ILE A 122 -5.77 1.38 11.11
C ILE A 122 -4.81 1.44 12.30
N GLN A 123 -4.93 2.46 13.16
CA GLN A 123 -4.07 2.59 14.35
C GLN A 123 -4.17 1.38 15.28
N TRP A 124 -5.38 0.90 15.55
CA TRP A 124 -5.61 -0.25 16.42
C TRP A 124 -4.98 -1.52 15.85
N TYR A 125 -5.20 -1.82 14.56
CA TYR A 125 -4.61 -2.98 13.92
C TYR A 125 -3.09 -2.90 13.88
N LEU A 126 -2.54 -1.75 13.49
CA LEU A 126 -1.10 -1.57 13.43
C LEU A 126 -0.45 -1.73 14.80
N LYS A 127 -0.97 -1.09 15.85
CA LYS A 127 -0.49 -1.27 17.24
C LYS A 127 -0.53 -2.74 17.67
N SER A 128 -1.60 -3.46 17.31
CA SER A 128 -1.74 -4.87 17.65
C SER A 128 -0.72 -5.73 16.92
N LEU A 129 -0.51 -5.51 15.61
CA LEU A 129 0.46 -6.25 14.80
C LEU A 129 1.90 -6.00 15.26
N LEU A 130 2.25 -4.74 15.58
CA LEU A 130 3.57 -4.37 16.08
C LEU A 130 3.95 -5.14 17.35
N ARG A 131 3.00 -5.30 18.28
CA ARG A 131 3.21 -6.07 19.52
C ARG A 131 3.46 -7.56 19.29
N LEU A 132 2.97 -8.11 18.17
CA LEU A 132 3.07 -9.54 17.85
C LEU A 132 4.34 -9.90 17.08
N LEU A 133 5.07 -8.92 16.52
CA LEU A 133 6.24 -9.18 15.65
C LEU A 133 7.39 -9.90 16.36
N GLU A 134 7.61 -9.62 17.65
CA GLU A 134 8.69 -10.25 18.43
C GLU A 134 8.22 -11.50 19.19
N THR A 135 6.93 -11.83 19.16
CA THR A 135 6.39 -13.01 19.84
C THR A 135 6.83 -14.29 19.12
N PRO A 136 7.47 -15.26 19.81
CA PRO A 136 7.89 -16.52 19.20
C PRO A 136 6.71 -17.29 18.58
N ALA A 137 6.93 -17.89 17.41
CA ALA A 137 5.95 -18.70 16.68
C ALA A 137 6.66 -19.61 15.66
N SER A 138 5.88 -20.35 14.87
CA SER A 138 6.38 -21.00 13.65
C SER A 138 6.92 -19.95 12.67
N PHE A 139 7.76 -20.37 11.72
CA PHE A 139 8.26 -19.44 10.70
C PHE A 139 7.10 -18.88 9.86
N GLU A 140 6.13 -19.72 9.53
CA GLU A 140 4.95 -19.41 8.75
C GLU A 140 4.08 -18.34 9.45
N ASP A 141 3.86 -18.49 10.76
CA ASP A 141 3.15 -17.49 11.55
C ASP A 141 3.92 -16.17 11.64
N CYS A 142 5.24 -16.22 11.84
CA CYS A 142 6.09 -15.02 11.83
C CYS A 142 6.03 -14.30 10.47
N ALA A 143 6.11 -15.04 9.37
CA ALA A 143 6.03 -14.51 8.01
C ALA A 143 4.65 -13.89 7.73
N MET A 144 3.57 -14.50 8.21
CA MET A 144 2.23 -13.93 8.11
C MET A 144 2.09 -12.64 8.92
N ARG A 145 2.61 -12.58 10.16
CA ARG A 145 2.61 -11.36 10.99
C ARG A 145 3.43 -10.25 10.32
N TRP A 146 4.58 -10.61 9.77
CA TRP A 146 5.45 -9.71 9.02
C TRP A 146 4.72 -9.06 7.83
N ALA A 147 4.14 -9.88 6.95
CA ALA A 147 3.40 -9.41 5.77
C ALA A 147 2.20 -8.53 6.15
N ASN A 148 1.41 -8.94 7.15
CA ASN A 148 0.28 -8.12 7.63
C ASN A 148 0.75 -6.79 8.20
N THR A 149 1.89 -6.75 8.89
CA THR A 149 2.44 -5.51 9.43
C THR A 149 2.90 -4.60 8.28
N GLN A 150 3.64 -5.10 7.30
CA GLN A 150 4.07 -4.33 6.13
C GLN A 150 2.85 -3.73 5.41
N ARG A 151 1.85 -4.56 5.12
CA ARG A 151 0.58 -4.16 4.49
C ARG A 151 -0.13 -3.04 5.26
N MET A 152 -0.26 -3.18 6.58
CA MET A 152 -0.92 -2.17 7.42
C MET A 152 -0.12 -0.87 7.49
N GLN A 153 1.21 -0.94 7.48
CA GLN A 153 2.06 0.27 7.43
C GLN A 153 1.95 0.98 6.08
N LEU A 154 1.89 0.23 4.96
CA LEU A 154 1.68 0.80 3.63
C LEU A 154 0.31 1.47 3.48
N ASP A 155 -0.76 0.87 3.98
CA ASP A 155 -2.09 1.49 3.99
C ASP A 155 -2.14 2.73 4.89
N ALA A 156 -1.53 2.67 6.07
CA ALA A 156 -1.44 3.83 6.96
C ALA A 156 -0.67 4.99 6.30
N HIS A 157 0.45 4.70 5.65
CA HIS A 157 1.27 5.70 4.96
C HIS A 157 0.51 6.32 3.78
N SER A 158 -0.06 5.48 2.92
CA SER A 158 -0.79 5.94 1.74
C SER A 158 -2.04 6.74 2.14
N PHE A 159 -2.68 6.39 3.25
CA PHE A 159 -3.77 7.17 3.84
C PHE A 159 -3.32 8.57 4.30
N ILE A 160 -2.15 8.68 4.95
CA ILE A 160 -1.59 9.98 5.34
C ILE A 160 -1.30 10.83 4.09
N ASP A 161 -0.60 10.28 3.10
CA ASP A 161 -0.27 11.00 1.85
C ASP A 161 -1.53 11.42 1.10
N TYR A 162 -2.51 10.53 1.01
CA TYR A 162 -3.77 10.84 0.36
C TYR A 162 -4.45 12.02 1.03
N LEU A 163 -4.58 12.02 2.37
CA LEU A 163 -5.25 13.10 3.07
C LEU A 163 -4.49 14.43 2.99
N THR A 164 -3.16 14.39 3.09
CA THR A 164 -2.32 15.59 3.22
C THR A 164 -1.90 16.19 1.88
N ILE A 165 -1.68 15.36 0.86
CA ILE A 165 -1.12 15.78 -0.43
C ILE A 165 -2.17 15.64 -1.53
N PHE A 166 -2.68 14.44 -1.78
CA PHE A 166 -3.40 14.16 -3.02
C PHE A 166 -4.87 14.52 -3.00
N ARG A 167 -5.57 14.34 -1.87
CA ARG A 167 -6.99 14.67 -1.73
C ARG A 167 -7.26 16.15 -1.97
N PRO A 168 -6.49 17.12 -1.41
CA PRO A 168 -6.68 18.53 -1.73
C PRO A 168 -6.55 18.80 -3.24
N LEU A 169 -5.56 18.19 -3.90
CA LEU A 169 -5.33 18.34 -5.34
C LEU A 169 -6.42 17.70 -6.19
N LEU A 170 -7.04 16.61 -5.72
CA LEU A 170 -8.15 15.97 -6.43
C LEU A 170 -9.45 16.76 -6.27
N LEU A 171 -9.61 17.50 -5.18
CA LEU A 171 -10.76 18.38 -4.96
C LEU A 171 -10.62 19.71 -5.71
N ASP A 172 -9.41 20.22 -5.81
CA ASP A 172 -9.07 21.43 -6.56
C ASP A 172 -7.89 21.17 -7.50
N PRO A 173 -8.15 20.56 -8.68
CA PRO A 173 -7.10 20.19 -9.62
C PRO A 173 -6.30 21.40 -10.11
N PRO A 174 -4.96 21.27 -10.19
CA PRO A 174 -4.13 22.35 -10.70
C PRO A 174 -4.44 22.60 -12.19
N LEU A 175 -4.37 23.88 -12.60
CA LEU A 175 -4.57 24.28 -14.00
C LEU A 175 -3.61 23.59 -14.98
N LEU A 176 -2.40 23.28 -14.51
CA LEU A 176 -1.39 22.55 -15.25
C LEU A 176 -1.12 21.22 -14.56
N PRO A 177 -1.02 20.11 -15.32
CA PRO A 177 -0.65 18.81 -14.76
C PRO A 177 0.67 18.86 -14.00
N ARG A 178 0.70 18.27 -12.81
CA ARG A 178 1.93 18.11 -12.04
C ARG A 178 2.82 17.04 -12.68
N PRO A 179 4.15 17.13 -12.48
CA PRO A 179 5.05 16.02 -12.80
C PRO A 179 4.60 14.74 -12.08
N VAL A 180 4.69 13.60 -12.78
CA VAL A 180 4.36 12.30 -12.23
C VAL A 180 5.36 11.91 -11.13
N ASP A 181 4.84 11.59 -9.94
CA ASP A 181 5.62 11.16 -8.79
C ASP A 181 5.90 9.65 -8.86
N ASN A 182 7.05 9.30 -9.43
CA ASN A 182 7.50 7.91 -9.57
C ASN A 182 7.84 7.23 -8.23
N SER A 183 7.83 7.96 -7.11
CA SER A 183 7.93 7.35 -5.77
C SER A 183 6.63 6.65 -5.35
N ARG A 184 5.55 6.81 -6.12
CA ARG A 184 4.25 6.16 -5.92
C ARG A 184 4.04 5.02 -6.90
N ALA A 185 3.45 3.94 -6.40
CA ALA A 185 3.14 2.79 -7.23
C ALA A 185 1.98 3.07 -8.20
N GLY A 186 1.10 4.02 -7.86
CA GLY A 186 -0.03 4.41 -8.70
C GLY A 186 -1.13 3.36 -8.74
N CYS A 187 -1.97 3.45 -9.79
CA CYS A 187 -3.08 2.52 -9.98
C CYS A 187 -3.39 2.22 -11.46
N ILE A 188 -4.13 1.15 -11.69
CA ILE A 188 -4.73 0.79 -12.98
C ILE A 188 -6.18 1.29 -13.01
N THR A 189 -6.63 1.92 -14.09
CA THR A 189 -8.06 2.22 -14.28
C THR A 189 -8.46 2.07 -15.74
N THR A 190 -9.73 1.70 -15.95
CA THR A 190 -10.37 1.68 -17.28
C THR A 190 -11.07 3.01 -17.59
N ASN A 191 -11.35 3.83 -16.56
CA ASN A 191 -12.02 5.11 -16.72
C ASN A 191 -11.01 6.21 -17.12
N LEU A 192 -11.19 6.77 -18.31
CA LEU A 192 -10.32 7.82 -18.85
C LEU A 192 -10.37 9.12 -18.04
N MET A 193 -11.53 9.48 -17.48
CA MET A 193 -11.66 10.69 -16.66
C MET A 193 -10.84 10.55 -15.39
N THR A 194 -11.00 9.43 -14.68
CA THR A 194 -10.19 9.10 -13.50
C THR A 194 -8.71 9.06 -13.81
N ALA A 195 -8.31 8.47 -14.95
CA ALA A 195 -6.91 8.45 -15.35
C ALA A 195 -6.35 9.87 -15.56
N THR A 196 -7.12 10.73 -16.19
CA THR A 196 -6.75 12.14 -16.43
C THR A 196 -6.64 12.91 -15.13
N GLU A 197 -7.58 12.76 -14.21
CA GLU A 197 -7.58 13.42 -12.89
C GLU A 197 -6.37 13.03 -12.05
N LEU A 198 -6.11 11.72 -11.93
CA LEU A 198 -4.98 11.20 -11.18
C LEU A 198 -3.63 11.61 -11.79
N HIS A 199 -3.52 11.58 -13.11
CA HIS A 199 -2.33 12.06 -13.81
C HIS A 199 -2.13 13.57 -13.61
N ALA A 200 -3.21 14.37 -13.64
CA ALA A 200 -3.13 15.82 -13.43
C ALA A 200 -2.57 16.18 -12.04
N VAL A 201 -2.84 15.37 -11.03
CA VAL A 201 -2.30 15.57 -9.67
C VAL A 201 -0.94 14.90 -9.45
N GLY A 202 -0.37 14.25 -10.48
CA GLY A 202 0.94 13.62 -10.46
C GLY A 202 0.97 12.18 -9.95
N ILE A 203 -0.18 11.50 -9.83
CA ILE A 203 -0.22 10.06 -9.48
C ILE A 203 0.03 9.23 -10.76
N PRO A 204 0.93 8.25 -10.75
CA PRO A 204 1.12 7.34 -11.88
C PRO A 204 -0.16 6.54 -12.17
N VAL A 205 -0.57 6.47 -13.45
CA VAL A 205 -1.74 5.71 -13.87
C VAL A 205 -1.42 4.81 -15.05
N CYS A 206 -1.80 3.56 -14.94
CA CYS A 206 -1.78 2.61 -16.05
C CYS A 206 -3.20 2.45 -16.61
N LYS A 207 -3.39 2.68 -17.92
CA LYS A 207 -4.68 2.43 -18.56
C LYS A 207 -4.74 0.99 -19.04
N GLN A 208 -5.63 0.18 -18.48
CA GLN A 208 -5.89 -1.14 -19.04
C GLN A 208 -6.74 -0.96 -20.31
N GLN A 209 -6.13 -1.13 -21.48
CA GLN A 209 -6.89 -1.30 -22.72
C GLN A 209 -7.37 -2.74 -22.77
N LEU A 210 -8.68 -2.94 -22.60
CA LEU A 210 -9.30 -4.21 -22.92
C LEU A 210 -9.28 -4.32 -24.45
N ASN A 211 -8.35 -5.10 -24.98
CA ASN A 211 -8.47 -5.57 -26.35
C ASN A 211 -9.71 -6.48 -26.39
N VAL A 212 -10.81 -5.95 -26.92
CA VAL A 212 -11.96 -6.77 -27.27
C VAL A 212 -11.46 -7.71 -28.36
N ALA A 213 -11.18 -8.96 -27.99
CA ALA A 213 -10.74 -9.97 -28.92
C ALA A 213 -11.78 -10.08 -30.03
N SER A 214 -11.40 -9.66 -31.24
CA SER A 214 -11.93 -10.28 -32.46
C SER A 214 -11.74 -11.80 -32.31
N PRO A 215 -12.72 -12.64 -32.71
CA PRO A 215 -12.73 -14.08 -32.45
C PRO A 215 -11.66 -14.80 -33.29
N SER A 216 -10.40 -14.60 -32.94
CA SER A 216 -9.24 -15.29 -33.47
C SER A 216 -8.45 -15.87 -32.28
N PRO A 217 -7.99 -17.13 -32.36
CA PRO A 217 -7.56 -17.91 -31.20
C PRO A 217 -6.17 -17.56 -30.63
N THR A 218 -5.66 -16.35 -30.86
CA THR A 218 -4.25 -16.00 -30.56
C THR A 218 -4.01 -14.62 -29.93
N SER A 219 -5.01 -13.99 -29.31
CA SER A 219 -4.78 -12.70 -28.64
C SER A 219 -4.31 -12.85 -27.19
N VAL A 220 -3.04 -12.51 -26.94
CA VAL A 220 -2.48 -12.29 -25.60
C VAL A 220 -3.02 -10.97 -25.04
N ASN A 221 -3.51 -10.98 -23.80
CA ASN A 221 -3.87 -9.74 -23.10
C ASN A 221 -2.61 -8.94 -22.78
N SER A 222 -2.33 -7.88 -23.53
CA SER A 222 -1.23 -6.94 -23.24
C SER A 222 -1.72 -5.76 -22.38
N ILE A 223 -1.04 -5.49 -21.27
CA ILE A 223 -1.24 -4.27 -20.47
C ILE A 223 -0.28 -3.22 -21.01
N HIS A 224 -0.81 -2.16 -21.62
CA HIS A 224 -0.02 -1.01 -22.06
C HIS A 224 0.08 0.01 -20.94
N ILE A 225 1.26 0.10 -20.30
CA ILE A 225 1.56 1.18 -19.36
C ILE A 225 1.87 2.43 -20.18
N PHE A 226 0.91 3.36 -20.21
CA PHE A 226 1.13 4.69 -20.76
C PHE A 226 1.92 5.51 -19.74
N ASN A 227 3.23 5.59 -19.90
CA ASN A 227 4.01 6.66 -19.29
C ASN A 227 4.02 7.84 -20.27
N ALA A 228 3.33 8.93 -19.95
CA ALA A 228 3.20 10.10 -20.84
C ALA A 228 4.55 10.80 -21.09
N ALA A 229 5.60 10.45 -20.34
CA ALA A 229 6.98 10.77 -20.65
C ALA A 229 7.70 9.49 -21.12
N ARG A 230 7.91 9.40 -22.44
CA ARG A 230 8.80 8.48 -23.17
C ARG A 230 9.47 7.40 -22.31
N ASP A 231 8.84 6.24 -22.23
CA ASP A 231 9.45 4.91 -22.31
C ASP A 231 8.37 3.90 -21.91
N THR A 232 8.01 3.02 -22.86
CA THR A 232 7.06 1.94 -22.63
C THR A 232 7.77 0.89 -21.78
N PHE A 233 7.55 0.89 -20.47
CA PHE A 233 7.93 -0.23 -19.63
C PHE A 233 6.90 -1.36 -19.85
N LEU A 234 7.32 -2.42 -20.54
CA LEU A 234 6.77 -3.74 -20.32
C LEU A 234 7.09 -4.09 -18.87
N VAL A 235 6.15 -3.86 -17.97
CA VAL A 235 6.19 -4.53 -16.67
C VAL A 235 5.76 -5.95 -16.97
N ASP A 236 6.75 -6.83 -17.17
CA ASP A 236 6.57 -8.24 -16.90
C ASP A 236 6.04 -8.32 -15.48
N VAL A 237 4.74 -8.60 -15.37
CA VAL A 237 4.07 -8.84 -14.11
C VAL A 237 4.70 -10.10 -13.55
N TRP A 238 5.69 -9.91 -12.67
CA TRP A 238 6.22 -10.98 -11.83
C TRP A 238 5.06 -11.47 -10.95
N CYS A 239 4.44 -12.56 -11.40
CA CYS A 239 3.73 -13.52 -10.55
C CYS A 239 4.76 -14.40 -9.83
#